data_AF-A0A9X8EIK1-F1
#
_entry.id   AF-A0A9X8EIK1-F1
#
_cell.length_a   1.000
_cell.length_b   1.000
_cell.length_c   1.000
_cell.angle_alpha   90.00
_cell.angle_beta   90.00
_cell.angle_gamma   90.00
#
_symmetry.space_group_name_H-M   'P 1'
#
loop_
_entity.id
_entity.type
_entity.pdbx_description
1 polymer ?
#
loop_
_entity_poly.entity_id
_entity_poly.type
_entity_poly.pdbx_seq_one_letter_code
_entity_poly.pdbx_strand_id
1 'polypeptide(L)'
;MPWYREGKVAIAAGQTTVTGTGTNFPANCRVGDEFKGPDGRGYEVVNVTSDTVLSIVPPYQGSTVTAGAYSLVPIQGYPKDLADRFKQISEQFGSTLAVLGVATTAPKLRENIGAAARGANSDITSLTGMTTALSVAQGGTGGSTQATARAGLGLKAAATADIVGTVSQSGGVPTGAIFEKGSNANGRYVKYADGTATAEMAVTTTSFSPVAGLHVSNDIGTPTPVTFIAGSAVLSGNDALNNSFLVAGRVEPNNISVKAYFTSSPGVPVRTINIVVQGRWY
;
A
#
# COMPACT_ATOMS: atom_id res chain seq x y z
N MET A 1 -10.83 2.83 64.05
CA MET A 1 -10.54 4.19 64.54
C MET A 1 -11.25 4.37 65.87
N PRO A 2 -10.61 4.92 66.91
CA PRO A 2 -11.27 5.15 68.20
C PRO A 2 -12.36 6.23 68.05
N TRP A 3 -13.48 6.07 68.76
CA TRP A 3 -14.53 7.10 68.79
C TRP A 3 -14.03 8.36 69.47
N TYR A 4 -14.38 9.53 68.92
CA TYR A 4 -14.02 10.83 69.47
C TYR A 4 -14.84 11.13 70.73
N ARG A 5 -14.18 11.53 71.83
CA ARG A 5 -14.80 11.73 73.16
C ARG A 5 -14.23 12.95 73.91
N GLU A 6 -13.43 13.77 73.24
CA GLU A 6 -12.77 14.91 73.87
C GLU A 6 -13.77 16.05 74.13
N GLY A 7 -13.64 16.73 75.27
CA GLY A 7 -14.56 17.79 75.69
C GLY A 7 -15.85 17.31 76.36
N LYS A 8 -16.79 18.25 76.56
CA LYS A 8 -18.12 18.01 77.13
C LYS A 8 -19.19 18.64 76.25
N VAL A 9 -20.41 18.15 76.36
CA VAL A 9 -21.56 18.68 75.59
C VAL A 9 -22.71 19.11 76.48
N ALA A 10 -23.35 20.21 76.12
CA ALA A 10 -24.59 20.70 76.69
C ALA A 10 -25.72 20.52 75.67
N ILE A 11 -26.84 19.96 76.11
CA ILE A 11 -28.06 19.83 75.31
C ILE A 11 -29.29 19.79 76.23
N ALA A 12 -30.31 20.57 75.88
CA ALA A 12 -31.58 20.60 76.61
C ALA A 12 -32.54 19.52 76.09
N ALA A 13 -33.39 19.00 76.99
CA ALA A 13 -34.41 18.03 76.64
C ALA A 13 -35.31 18.58 75.51
N GLY A 14 -35.56 17.76 74.48
CA GLY A 14 -36.37 18.13 73.33
C GLY A 14 -35.72 19.10 72.34
N GLN A 15 -34.45 19.47 72.52
CA GLN A 15 -33.70 20.30 71.57
C GLN A 15 -32.85 19.45 70.61
N THR A 16 -32.50 20.03 69.46
CA THR A 16 -31.64 19.40 68.45
C THR A 16 -30.22 19.94 68.47
N THR A 17 -29.95 21.07 69.15
CA THR A 17 -28.64 21.71 69.16
C THR A 17 -27.78 21.18 70.31
N VAL A 18 -26.63 20.60 69.96
CA VAL A 18 -25.59 20.19 70.90
C VAL A 18 -24.52 21.26 70.93
N THR A 19 -24.24 21.81 72.11
CA THR A 19 -23.18 22.80 72.32
C THR A 19 -22.02 22.16 73.08
N GLY A 20 -20.88 21.98 72.41
CA GLY A 20 -19.64 21.47 72.96
C GLY A 20 -18.80 22.52 73.68
N THR A 21 -17.96 22.06 74.60
CA THR A 21 -16.86 22.83 75.22
C THR A 21 -15.60 21.97 75.16
N GLY A 22 -14.52 22.52 74.59
CA GLY A 22 -13.28 21.76 74.34
C GLY A 22 -13.46 20.65 73.30
N THR A 23 -14.39 20.82 72.36
CA THR A 23 -14.68 19.89 71.26
C THR A 23 -14.09 20.42 69.96
N ASN A 24 -13.89 19.53 68.98
CA ASN A 24 -13.53 19.86 67.61
C ASN A 24 -14.40 19.01 66.67
N PHE A 25 -15.67 19.37 66.55
CA PHE A 25 -16.65 18.57 65.79
C PHE A 25 -16.30 18.42 64.30
N PRO A 26 -15.96 19.48 63.52
CA PRO A 26 -15.72 19.36 62.08
C PRO A 26 -14.55 18.44 61.72
N ALA A 27 -13.53 18.34 62.58
CA ALA A 27 -12.41 17.44 62.36
C ALA A 27 -12.71 15.97 62.69
N ASN A 28 -13.77 15.70 63.46
CA ASN A 28 -14.01 14.39 64.09
C ASN A 28 -15.38 13.77 63.82
N CYS A 29 -16.31 14.50 63.19
CA CYS A 29 -17.56 13.96 62.68
C CYS A 29 -17.98 14.63 61.37
N ARG A 30 -18.90 13.98 60.66
CA ARG A 30 -19.60 14.50 59.51
C ARG A 30 -21.11 14.36 59.71
N VAL A 31 -21.87 15.09 58.91
CA VAL A 31 -23.32 14.85 58.78
C VAL A 31 -23.55 13.38 58.40
N GLY A 32 -24.47 12.71 59.09
CA GLY A 32 -24.76 11.28 58.97
C GLY A 32 -24.06 10.39 59.99
N ASP A 33 -23.07 10.90 60.73
CA ASP A 33 -22.45 10.14 61.83
C ASP A 33 -23.39 10.04 63.05
N GLU A 34 -23.18 9.03 63.89
CA GLU A 34 -23.92 8.90 65.14
C GLU A 34 -23.25 9.75 66.23
N PHE A 35 -24.02 10.66 66.80
CA PHE A 35 -23.76 11.28 68.08
C PHE A 35 -24.35 10.40 69.19
N LYS A 36 -23.47 9.84 70.02
CA LYS A 36 -23.87 9.15 71.25
C LYS A 36 -24.02 10.17 72.37
N GLY A 37 -25.26 10.45 72.74
CA GLY A 37 -25.60 11.45 73.74
C GLY A 37 -25.23 11.03 75.18
N PRO A 38 -25.22 11.98 76.13
CA PRO A 38 -25.00 11.70 77.55
C PRO A 38 -26.00 10.72 78.17
N ASP A 39 -27.17 10.57 77.56
CA ASP A 39 -28.20 9.59 77.91
C ASP A 39 -27.91 8.17 77.39
N GLY A 40 -26.79 7.97 76.68
CA GLY A 40 -26.40 6.70 76.10
C GLY A 40 -27.18 6.31 74.84
N ARG A 41 -27.97 7.22 74.25
CA ARG A 41 -28.69 6.97 72.99
C ARG A 41 -27.94 7.51 71.78
N GLY A 42 -28.20 6.89 70.63
CA GLY A 42 -27.65 7.30 69.35
C GLY A 42 -28.56 8.29 68.66
N TYR A 43 -28.00 9.35 68.11
CA TYR A 43 -28.69 10.36 67.33
C TYR A 43 -27.90 10.63 66.05
N GLU A 44 -28.59 10.87 64.94
CA GLU A 44 -27.92 11.20 63.68
C GLU A 44 -27.52 12.68 63.70
N VAL A 45 -26.25 12.98 63.40
CA VAL A 45 -25.76 14.35 63.23
C VAL A 45 -26.27 14.88 61.89
N VAL A 46 -27.08 15.94 61.90
CA VAL A 46 -27.68 16.52 60.68
C VAL A 46 -26.96 17.77 60.19
N ASN A 47 -26.20 18.43 61.06
CA ASN A 47 -25.38 19.59 60.70
C ASN A 47 -24.22 19.74 61.69
N VAL A 48 -23.06 20.16 61.19
CA VAL A 48 -21.89 20.51 62.02
C VAL A 48 -21.57 21.97 61.74
N THR A 49 -21.96 22.85 62.65
CA THR A 49 -21.94 24.30 62.46
C THR A 49 -20.59 24.91 62.80
N SER A 50 -19.89 24.36 63.79
CA SER A 50 -18.56 24.82 64.23
C SER A 50 -17.87 23.76 65.09
N ASP A 51 -16.66 24.04 65.54
CA ASP A 51 -15.90 23.22 66.51
C ASP A 51 -16.70 22.82 67.74
N THR A 52 -17.68 23.66 68.13
CA THR A 52 -18.46 23.55 69.36
C THR A 52 -19.97 23.45 69.14
N VAL A 53 -20.49 23.43 67.91
CA VAL A 53 -21.93 23.33 67.68
C VAL A 53 -22.23 22.33 66.58
N LEU A 54 -23.06 21.34 66.91
CA LEU A 54 -23.67 20.43 65.93
C LEU A 54 -25.17 20.30 66.20
N SER A 55 -25.91 19.78 65.24
CA SER A 55 -27.34 19.50 65.36
C SER A 55 -27.61 18.01 65.17
N ILE A 56 -28.59 17.47 65.90
CA ILE A 56 -28.95 16.05 65.88
C ILE A 56 -30.44 15.81 65.55
N VAL A 57 -30.75 14.61 65.08
CA VAL A 57 -32.12 14.09 64.91
C VAL A 57 -32.22 12.65 65.43
N PRO A 58 -33.35 12.23 66.04
CA PRO A 58 -34.45 13.06 66.55
C PRO A 58 -34.00 14.02 67.67
N PRO A 59 -34.83 14.97 68.14
CA PRO A 59 -34.50 15.83 69.27
C PRO A 59 -34.10 15.03 70.51
N TYR A 60 -33.21 15.58 71.33
CA TYR A 60 -32.62 14.90 72.48
C TYR A 60 -33.67 14.40 73.47
N GLN A 61 -33.66 13.10 73.73
CA GLN A 61 -34.67 12.39 74.52
C GLN A 61 -34.27 12.20 75.99
N GLY A 62 -33.06 12.63 76.37
CA GLY A 62 -32.60 12.65 77.74
C GLY A 62 -33.03 13.91 78.50
N SER A 63 -32.84 13.90 79.83
CA SER A 63 -32.95 15.12 80.65
C SER A 63 -31.89 16.15 80.26
N THR A 64 -32.19 17.45 80.35
CA THR A 64 -31.23 18.53 80.06
C THR A 64 -29.89 18.33 80.79
N VAL A 65 -28.79 18.40 80.03
CA VAL A 65 -27.42 18.28 80.57
C VAL A 65 -26.62 19.52 80.15
N THR A 66 -25.87 20.09 81.09
CA THR A 66 -25.00 21.26 80.83
C THR A 66 -23.52 20.89 80.62
N ALA A 67 -23.09 19.67 80.99
CA ALA A 67 -21.74 19.17 80.76
C ALA A 67 -21.68 17.61 80.74
N GLY A 68 -22.19 17.00 79.68
CA GLY A 68 -22.27 15.54 79.53
C GLY A 68 -21.08 14.91 78.81
N ALA A 69 -20.83 13.62 79.08
CA ALA A 69 -19.96 12.79 78.24
C ALA A 69 -20.70 12.41 76.95
N TYR A 70 -19.95 12.22 75.86
CA TYR A 70 -20.50 11.85 74.57
C TYR A 70 -19.48 11.03 73.79
N SER A 71 -19.91 10.47 72.66
CA SER A 71 -18.97 10.01 71.64
C SER A 71 -19.49 10.22 70.23
N LEU A 72 -18.61 10.57 69.29
CA LEU A 72 -18.95 10.58 67.86
C LEU A 72 -18.52 9.24 67.25
N VAL A 73 -19.47 8.59 66.60
CA VAL A 73 -19.34 7.28 65.96
C VAL A 73 -19.47 7.48 64.46
N PRO A 74 -18.37 7.35 63.71
CA PRO A 74 -18.43 7.48 62.26
C PRO A 74 -19.31 6.40 61.63
N ILE A 75 -20.39 6.79 60.95
CA ILE A 75 -21.22 5.88 60.14
C ILE A 75 -20.72 5.98 58.70
N GLN A 76 -19.64 5.26 58.41
CA GLN A 76 -19.09 5.16 57.07
C GLN A 76 -19.96 4.20 56.24
N GLY A 77 -21.13 4.66 55.80
CA GLY A 77 -21.86 3.99 54.72
C GLY A 77 -20.99 3.95 53.45
N TYR A 78 -21.09 2.88 52.65
CA TYR A 78 -20.48 2.87 51.32
C TYR A 78 -20.90 4.16 50.58
N PRO A 79 -19.98 4.94 49.97
CA PRO A 79 -20.37 6.10 49.18
C PRO A 79 -21.11 5.59 47.94
N LYS A 80 -22.42 5.40 48.09
CA LYS A 80 -23.28 4.73 47.10
C LYS A 80 -23.16 5.40 45.73
N ASP A 81 -23.08 6.73 45.70
CA ASP A 81 -22.89 7.50 44.47
C ASP A 81 -21.53 7.18 43.79
N LEU A 82 -20.43 7.04 44.55
CA LEU A 82 -19.13 6.66 43.97
C LEU A 82 -19.17 5.24 43.41
N ALA A 83 -19.75 4.30 44.16
CA ALA A 83 -19.88 2.91 43.73
C ALA A 83 -20.75 2.79 42.47
N ASP A 84 -21.86 3.51 42.42
CA ASP A 84 -22.77 3.55 41.28
C ASP A 84 -22.09 4.19 40.06
N ARG A 85 -21.38 5.31 40.24
CA ARG A 85 -20.60 5.98 39.17
C ARG A 85 -19.48 5.08 38.63
N PHE A 86 -18.75 4.38 39.50
CA PHE A 86 -17.69 3.47 39.06
C PHE A 86 -18.26 2.25 38.32
N LYS A 87 -19.39 1.71 38.80
CA LYS A 87 -20.11 0.64 38.13
C LYS A 87 -20.58 1.09 36.73
N GLN A 88 -21.13 2.29 36.59
CA GLN A 88 -21.53 2.85 35.29
C GLN A 88 -20.37 2.93 34.31
N ILE A 89 -19.19 3.37 34.75
CA ILE A 89 -17.98 3.38 33.90
C ILE A 89 -17.63 1.95 33.45
N SER A 90 -17.65 0.99 34.37
CA SER A 90 -17.34 -0.41 34.07
C SER A 90 -18.35 -1.01 33.08
N GLU A 91 -19.63 -0.72 33.23
CA GLU A 91 -20.68 -1.25 32.35
C GLU A 91 -20.61 -0.62 30.95
N GLN A 92 -20.36 0.70 30.88
CA GLN A 92 -20.33 1.42 29.61
C GLN A 92 -19.04 1.20 28.81
N PHE A 93 -17.89 1.13 29.49
CA PHE A 93 -16.58 1.13 28.85
C PHE A 93 -15.78 -0.15 29.08
N GLY A 94 -16.22 -1.08 29.92
CA GLY A 94 -15.45 -2.27 30.28
C GLY A 94 -15.02 -3.11 29.08
N SER A 95 -15.94 -3.36 28.13
CA SER A 95 -15.61 -4.10 26.90
C SER A 95 -14.64 -3.36 26.00
N THR A 96 -14.82 -2.04 25.83
CA THR A 96 -13.93 -1.18 25.02
C THR A 96 -12.54 -1.09 25.64
N LEU A 97 -12.46 -0.95 26.96
CA LEU A 97 -11.19 -0.87 27.70
C LEU A 97 -10.47 -2.23 27.75
N ALA A 98 -11.21 -3.34 27.71
CA ALA A 98 -10.64 -4.68 27.63
C ALA A 98 -9.79 -4.87 26.35
N VAL A 99 -10.13 -4.18 25.26
CA VAL A 99 -9.32 -4.18 24.01
C VAL A 99 -7.91 -3.65 24.24
N LEU A 100 -7.67 -2.80 25.25
CA LEU A 100 -6.34 -2.31 25.58
C LEU A 100 -5.40 -3.42 26.10
N GLY A 101 -5.95 -4.51 26.65
CA GLY A 101 -5.17 -5.63 27.20
C GLY A 101 -4.15 -5.21 28.27
N VAL A 102 -2.97 -5.84 28.27
CA VAL A 102 -1.85 -5.53 29.19
C VAL A 102 -0.85 -4.52 28.61
N ALA A 103 -1.29 -3.64 27.70
CA ALA A 103 -0.39 -2.69 27.06
C ALA A 103 0.17 -1.66 28.06
N THR A 104 1.47 -1.73 28.33
CA THR A 104 2.20 -0.76 29.15
C THR A 104 2.95 0.30 28.33
N THR A 105 2.90 0.20 27.00
CA THR A 105 3.59 1.10 26.08
C THR A 105 2.70 1.45 24.87
N ALA A 106 2.88 2.63 24.30
CA ALA A 106 2.15 3.06 23.11
C ALA A 106 2.29 2.10 21.90
N PRO A 107 3.44 1.44 21.64
CA PRO A 107 3.55 0.38 20.65
C PRO A 107 2.65 -0.82 20.90
N LYS A 108 2.64 -1.37 22.12
CA LYS A 108 1.82 -2.55 22.43
C LYS A 108 0.33 -2.23 22.36
N LEU A 109 -0.07 -1.02 22.75
CA LEU A 109 -1.44 -0.56 22.61
C LEU A 109 -1.90 -0.54 21.14
N ARG A 110 -1.08 0.01 20.23
CA ARG A 110 -1.42 0.06 18.79
C ARG A 110 -1.58 -1.31 18.15
N GLU A 111 -0.81 -2.30 18.61
CA GLU A 111 -0.95 -3.70 18.21
C GLU A 111 -2.31 -4.26 18.66
N ASN A 112 -2.68 -4.06 19.94
CA ASN A 112 -3.92 -4.58 20.51
C ASN A 112 -5.19 -4.00 19.84
N ILE A 113 -5.14 -2.75 19.39
CA ILE A 113 -6.28 -2.07 18.72
C ILE A 113 -6.28 -2.22 17.20
N GLY A 114 -5.37 -3.01 16.61
CA GLY A 114 -5.31 -3.22 15.16
C GLY A 114 -5.01 -1.94 14.35
N ALA A 115 -4.27 -0.99 14.93
CA ALA A 115 -3.94 0.25 14.23
C ALA A 115 -2.93 -0.04 13.10
N ALA A 116 -3.40 0.01 11.85
CA ALA A 116 -2.66 -0.23 10.60
C ALA A 116 -1.38 0.62 10.40
N ALA A 117 -1.11 1.58 11.29
CA ALA A 117 -0.01 2.51 11.14
C ALA A 117 1.39 1.89 11.34
N ARG A 118 1.54 0.70 11.94
CA ARG A 118 2.87 0.18 12.34
C ARG A 118 3.05 -1.35 12.31
N GLY A 119 2.09 -2.11 11.81
CA GLY A 119 2.15 -3.58 11.73
C GLY A 119 2.15 -4.11 10.29
N ALA A 120 2.48 -5.40 10.11
CA ALA A 120 2.15 -6.07 8.87
C ALA A 120 0.61 -6.10 8.76
N ASN A 121 0.05 -5.44 7.77
CA ASN A 121 -1.40 -5.33 7.53
C ASN A 121 -1.98 -6.65 6.97
N SER A 122 -1.62 -7.79 7.56
CA SER A 122 -1.98 -9.13 7.08
C SER A 122 -3.46 -9.46 7.23
N ASP A 123 -4.18 -8.69 8.04
CA ASP A 123 -5.62 -8.79 8.29
C ASP A 123 -6.47 -7.99 7.29
N ILE A 124 -5.86 -7.10 6.49
CA ILE A 124 -6.57 -6.35 5.44
C ILE A 124 -6.87 -7.27 4.26
N THR A 125 -8.14 -7.64 4.10
CA THR A 125 -8.62 -8.46 2.96
C THR A 125 -9.11 -7.64 1.77
N SER A 126 -9.46 -6.35 1.98
CA SER A 126 -9.87 -5.43 0.93
C SER A 126 -9.65 -3.97 1.32
N LEU A 127 -9.46 -3.11 0.32
CA LEU A 127 -9.39 -1.65 0.47
C LEU A 127 -10.44 -1.03 -0.46
N THR A 128 -11.61 -0.67 0.09
CA THR A 128 -12.66 0.01 -0.68
C THR A 128 -12.48 1.52 -0.61
N GLY A 129 -12.70 2.24 -1.72
CA GLY A 129 -12.72 3.71 -1.73
C GLY A 129 -11.37 4.40 -1.98
N MET A 130 -10.38 3.70 -2.54
CA MET A 130 -9.15 4.35 -3.02
C MET A 130 -9.48 5.30 -4.17
N THR A 131 -9.35 6.61 -3.94
CA THR A 131 -9.47 7.66 -4.96
C THR A 131 -8.13 8.26 -5.37
N THR A 132 -7.08 8.06 -4.56
CA THR A 132 -5.70 8.48 -4.86
C THR A 132 -4.86 7.25 -5.16
N ALA A 133 -4.14 7.27 -6.29
CA ALA A 133 -3.22 6.19 -6.65
C ALA A 133 -2.01 6.15 -5.70
N LEU A 134 -1.56 4.94 -5.38
CA LEU A 134 -0.32 4.72 -4.65
C LEU A 134 0.85 4.66 -5.63
N SER A 135 2.00 5.19 -5.20
CA SER A 135 3.25 5.08 -5.95
C SER A 135 3.82 3.67 -5.89
N VAL A 136 4.67 3.30 -6.85
CA VAL A 136 5.37 2.01 -6.86
C VAL A 136 6.21 1.79 -5.59
N ALA A 137 6.80 2.86 -5.04
CA ALA A 137 7.61 2.78 -3.82
C ALA A 137 6.78 2.37 -2.57
N GLN A 138 5.46 2.58 -2.60
CA GLN A 138 4.54 2.17 -1.54
C GLN A 138 4.07 0.71 -1.68
N GLY A 139 4.50 -0.01 -2.72
CA GLY A 139 4.23 -1.44 -2.91
C GLY A 139 2.90 -1.75 -3.59
N GLY A 140 2.31 -2.91 -3.27
CA GLY A 140 1.01 -3.38 -3.79
C GLY A 140 1.06 -4.08 -5.16
N THR A 141 2.17 -4.00 -5.89
CA THR A 141 2.36 -4.61 -7.23
C THR A 141 3.35 -5.78 -7.22
N GLY A 142 3.69 -6.31 -6.04
CA GLY A 142 4.68 -7.37 -5.86
C GLY A 142 6.14 -6.88 -5.73
N GLY A 143 6.39 -5.57 -5.72
CA GLY A 143 7.70 -4.98 -5.49
C GLY A 143 7.66 -3.47 -5.21
N SER A 144 8.77 -2.89 -4.75
CA SER A 144 8.91 -1.45 -4.42
C SER A 144 9.72 -0.65 -5.43
N THR A 145 10.16 -1.31 -6.52
CA THR A 145 10.86 -0.67 -7.64
C THR A 145 10.10 -0.93 -8.92
N GLN A 146 10.26 -0.09 -9.95
CA GLN A 146 9.58 -0.29 -11.23
C GLN A 146 9.87 -1.68 -11.84
N ALA A 147 11.12 -2.17 -11.72
CA ALA A 147 11.51 -3.48 -12.23
C ALA A 147 10.80 -4.62 -11.51
N THR A 148 10.76 -4.59 -10.17
CA THR A 148 10.11 -5.63 -9.36
C THR A 148 8.58 -5.56 -9.43
N ALA A 149 8.00 -4.37 -9.55
CA ALA A 149 6.57 -4.17 -9.79
C ALA A 149 6.11 -4.78 -11.11
N ARG A 150 6.85 -4.56 -12.20
CA ARG A 150 6.53 -5.19 -13.50
C ARG A 150 6.60 -6.72 -13.41
N ALA A 151 7.62 -7.25 -12.72
CA ALA A 151 7.76 -8.68 -12.48
C ALA A 151 6.59 -9.24 -11.65
N GLY A 152 6.18 -8.55 -10.59
CA GLY A 152 5.05 -8.95 -9.75
C GLY A 152 3.70 -8.95 -10.47
N LEU A 153 3.52 -8.06 -11.45
CA LEU A 153 2.36 -8.03 -12.35
C LEU A 153 2.45 -9.05 -13.51
N GLY A 154 3.54 -9.81 -13.63
CA GLY A 154 3.74 -10.78 -14.70
C GLY A 154 4.06 -10.18 -16.07
N LEU A 155 4.51 -8.92 -16.11
CA LEU A 155 4.89 -8.24 -17.36
C LEU A 155 6.23 -8.79 -17.88
N LYS A 156 6.28 -9.06 -19.19
CA LYS A 156 7.45 -9.63 -19.87
C LYS A 156 8.36 -8.52 -20.44
N ALA A 157 9.48 -8.90 -21.06
CA ALA A 157 10.49 -7.99 -21.60
C ALA A 157 9.95 -6.93 -22.57
N ALA A 158 8.89 -7.24 -23.33
CA ALA A 158 8.24 -6.28 -24.23
C ALA A 158 7.66 -5.05 -23.50
N ALA A 159 7.38 -5.14 -22.19
CA ALA A 159 6.87 -4.02 -21.40
C ALA A 159 7.92 -2.92 -21.15
N THR A 160 9.20 -3.20 -21.42
CA THR A 160 10.31 -2.25 -21.25
C THR A 160 11.10 -1.98 -22.52
N ALA A 161 10.84 -2.74 -23.58
CA ALA A 161 11.53 -2.55 -24.85
C ALA A 161 10.95 -1.35 -25.60
N ASP A 162 11.82 -0.53 -26.20
CA ASP A 162 11.37 0.50 -27.13
C ASP A 162 10.70 -0.16 -28.33
N ILE A 163 9.61 0.44 -28.82
CA ILE A 163 8.91 -0.09 -30.00
C ILE A 163 9.83 0.03 -31.22
N VAL A 164 10.45 1.20 -31.42
CA VAL A 164 11.36 1.46 -32.54
C VAL A 164 12.69 1.98 -32.00
N GLY A 165 13.79 1.34 -32.39
CA GLY A 165 15.14 1.68 -31.97
C GLY A 165 16.14 0.64 -32.48
N THR A 166 17.34 0.61 -31.93
CA THR A 166 18.32 -0.43 -32.28
C THR A 166 17.83 -1.78 -31.77
N VAL A 167 17.66 -2.74 -32.66
CA VAL A 167 17.35 -4.13 -32.29
C VAL A 167 18.69 -4.83 -32.03
N SER A 168 18.77 -5.50 -30.88
CA SER A 168 19.95 -6.23 -30.45
C SER A 168 19.55 -7.54 -29.78
N GLN A 169 20.52 -8.45 -29.68
CA GLN A 169 20.34 -9.77 -29.08
C GLN A 169 21.62 -10.18 -28.34
N SER A 170 21.46 -11.09 -27.39
CA SER A 170 22.57 -11.81 -26.76
C SER A 170 22.16 -13.27 -26.58
N GLY A 171 22.92 -14.21 -27.15
CA GLY A 171 22.65 -15.64 -27.04
C GLY A 171 21.29 -16.07 -27.58
N GLY A 172 20.78 -15.39 -28.61
CA GLY A 172 19.46 -15.64 -29.19
C GLY A 172 18.30 -14.96 -28.43
N VAL A 173 18.58 -14.23 -27.34
CA VAL A 173 17.57 -13.50 -26.57
C VAL A 173 17.55 -12.04 -27.01
N PRO A 174 16.38 -11.47 -27.37
CA PRO A 174 16.28 -10.06 -27.74
C PRO A 174 16.57 -9.15 -26.54
N THR A 175 17.46 -8.17 -26.71
CA THR A 175 17.89 -7.23 -25.66
C THR A 175 17.62 -5.76 -25.99
N GLY A 176 17.23 -5.46 -27.24
CA GLY A 176 17.01 -4.10 -27.74
C GLY A 176 15.54 -3.78 -28.00
N ALA A 177 15.31 -2.88 -28.95
CA ALA A 177 13.98 -2.50 -29.42
C ALA A 177 13.26 -3.65 -30.14
N ILE A 178 11.96 -3.50 -30.39
CA ILE A 178 11.14 -4.47 -31.13
C ILE A 178 11.40 -4.39 -32.63
N PHE A 179 11.50 -3.17 -33.17
CA PHE A 179 11.76 -2.91 -34.59
C PHE A 179 12.94 -1.95 -34.77
N GLU A 180 13.80 -2.22 -35.74
CA GLU A 180 14.83 -1.28 -36.22
C GLU A 180 14.56 -0.99 -37.68
N LYS A 181 14.43 0.28 -38.04
CA LYS A 181 14.33 0.70 -39.45
C LYS A 181 15.61 1.41 -39.83
N GLY A 182 16.14 1.11 -41.01
CA GLY A 182 17.31 1.79 -41.53
C GLY A 182 17.29 1.89 -43.05
N SER A 183 18.12 2.79 -43.57
CA SER A 183 18.35 2.95 -45.01
C SER A 183 19.78 3.37 -45.25
N ASN A 184 20.38 2.87 -46.32
CA ASN A 184 21.67 3.30 -46.84
C ASN A 184 21.63 3.30 -48.37
N ALA A 185 22.77 3.52 -49.02
CA ALA A 185 22.87 3.54 -50.48
C ALA A 185 22.41 2.23 -51.15
N ASN A 186 22.41 1.11 -50.41
CA ASN A 186 22.05 -0.22 -50.93
C ASN A 186 20.57 -0.57 -50.73
N GLY A 187 19.78 0.30 -50.09
CA GLY A 187 18.35 0.08 -49.88
C GLY A 187 17.89 0.40 -48.46
N ARG A 188 16.68 -0.04 -48.14
CA ARG A 188 16.04 0.10 -46.83
C ARG A 188 15.81 -1.25 -46.18
N TYR A 189 15.75 -1.29 -44.85
CA TYR A 189 15.52 -2.53 -44.11
C TYR A 189 14.70 -2.32 -42.85
N VAL A 190 14.14 -3.42 -42.37
CA VAL A 190 13.55 -3.57 -41.05
C VAL A 190 14.15 -4.80 -40.38
N LYS A 191 14.73 -4.66 -39.19
CA LYS A 191 15.03 -5.80 -38.31
C LYS A 191 13.92 -5.95 -37.29
N TYR A 192 13.67 -7.20 -36.92
CA TYR A 192 12.70 -7.59 -35.92
C TYR A 192 13.42 -8.23 -34.73
N ALA A 193 12.88 -8.01 -33.53
CA ALA A 193 13.41 -8.60 -32.31
C ALA A 193 13.45 -10.13 -32.34
N ASP A 194 12.62 -10.81 -33.13
CA ASP A 194 12.64 -12.28 -33.30
C ASP A 194 13.84 -12.82 -34.13
N GLY A 195 14.68 -11.91 -34.62
CA GLY A 195 15.85 -12.21 -35.43
C GLY A 195 15.60 -12.29 -36.92
N THR A 196 14.38 -12.00 -37.37
CA THR A 196 14.12 -11.80 -38.79
C THR A 196 14.48 -10.39 -39.23
N ALA A 197 14.81 -10.24 -40.51
CA ALA A 197 14.97 -8.94 -41.16
C ALA A 197 14.37 -9.00 -42.57
N THR A 198 13.86 -7.86 -43.02
CA THR A 198 13.42 -7.63 -44.39
C THR A 198 14.23 -6.47 -44.96
N ALA A 199 14.77 -6.63 -46.16
CA ALA A 199 15.47 -5.60 -46.90
C ALA A 199 14.82 -5.40 -48.26
N GLU A 200 14.69 -4.14 -48.66
CA GLU A 200 14.25 -3.75 -49.99
C GLU A 200 15.38 -3.00 -50.68
N MET A 201 15.77 -3.48 -51.86
CA MET A 201 16.86 -2.93 -52.64
C MET A 201 16.53 -2.97 -54.13
N ALA A 202 17.33 -2.28 -54.94
CA ALA A 202 17.25 -2.34 -56.38
C ALA A 202 18.62 -2.74 -56.94
N VAL A 203 18.62 -3.60 -57.96
CA VAL A 203 19.82 -3.99 -58.70
C VAL A 203 19.66 -3.67 -60.17
N THR A 204 20.76 -3.33 -60.83
CA THR A 204 20.75 -2.96 -62.24
C THR A 204 21.50 -4.02 -63.05
N THR A 205 20.82 -4.60 -64.05
CA THR A 205 21.45 -5.49 -65.02
C THR A 205 22.30 -4.67 -66.00
N THR A 206 23.33 -5.26 -66.59
CA THR A 206 24.18 -4.59 -67.58
C THR A 206 24.17 -5.26 -68.95
N SER A 207 23.79 -6.54 -69.00
CA SER A 207 23.63 -7.28 -70.24
C SER A 207 22.63 -8.42 -70.07
N PHE A 208 22.10 -8.88 -71.21
CA PHE A 208 21.26 -10.08 -71.32
C PHE A 208 21.77 -10.96 -72.45
N SER A 209 21.65 -12.27 -72.29
CA SER A 209 21.97 -13.25 -73.33
C SER A 209 20.85 -14.28 -73.45
N PRO A 210 20.49 -14.72 -74.68
CA PRO A 210 19.52 -15.78 -74.87
C PRO A 210 20.10 -17.13 -74.42
N VAL A 211 19.33 -17.88 -73.62
CA VAL A 211 19.68 -19.22 -73.12
C VAL A 211 18.43 -20.08 -73.14
N ALA A 212 18.37 -21.09 -74.02
CA ALA A 212 17.31 -22.10 -74.08
C ALA A 212 15.86 -21.53 -74.00
N GLY A 213 15.56 -20.49 -74.75
CA GLY A 213 14.21 -19.86 -74.78
C GLY A 213 13.95 -18.82 -73.69
N LEU A 214 14.91 -18.58 -72.80
CA LEU A 214 14.92 -17.48 -71.84
C LEU A 214 15.95 -16.42 -72.22
N HIS A 215 15.84 -15.24 -71.63
CA HIS A 215 16.87 -14.20 -71.64
C HIS A 215 17.40 -14.04 -70.22
N VAL A 216 18.71 -14.26 -70.05
CA VAL A 216 19.37 -14.33 -68.75
C VAL A 216 20.32 -13.15 -68.60
N SER A 217 20.29 -12.47 -67.45
CA SER A 217 21.24 -11.40 -67.16
C SER A 217 22.65 -11.90 -66.84
N ASN A 218 23.61 -10.98 -66.84
CA ASN A 218 24.86 -11.18 -66.11
C ASN A 218 24.60 -11.47 -64.62
N ASP A 219 25.57 -12.07 -63.93
CA ASP A 219 25.56 -12.11 -62.46
C ASP A 219 25.65 -10.70 -61.91
N ILE A 220 24.81 -10.39 -60.92
CA ILE A 220 24.78 -9.10 -60.26
C ILE A 220 25.06 -9.33 -58.78
N GLY A 221 26.23 -8.89 -58.34
CA GLY A 221 26.62 -8.87 -56.94
C GLY A 221 26.40 -7.48 -56.35
N THR A 222 25.65 -7.36 -55.27
CA THR A 222 25.49 -6.08 -54.55
C THR A 222 25.45 -6.28 -53.04
N PRO A 223 26.05 -5.37 -52.26
CA PRO A 223 25.92 -5.42 -50.81
C PRO A 223 24.46 -5.28 -50.38
N THR A 224 24.08 -5.97 -49.32
CA THR A 224 22.76 -5.80 -48.70
C THR A 224 22.74 -4.57 -47.79
N PRO A 225 21.57 -3.93 -47.56
CA PRO A 225 21.49 -2.80 -46.65
C PRO A 225 21.58 -3.21 -45.17
N VAL A 226 21.43 -4.52 -44.88
CA VAL A 226 21.58 -5.15 -43.57
C VAL A 226 22.23 -6.52 -43.72
N THR A 227 22.98 -6.95 -42.71
CA THR A 227 23.59 -8.28 -42.66
C THR A 227 22.55 -9.38 -42.46
N PHE A 228 22.67 -10.48 -43.20
CA PHE A 228 21.87 -11.69 -43.04
C PHE A 228 22.74 -12.88 -42.60
N ILE A 229 22.15 -13.93 -42.06
CA ILE A 229 22.82 -15.22 -41.87
C ILE A 229 22.83 -15.96 -43.21
N ALA A 230 23.99 -16.48 -43.60
CA ALA A 230 24.13 -17.26 -44.83
C ALA A 230 23.13 -18.43 -44.86
N GLY A 231 22.42 -18.58 -45.97
CA GLY A 231 21.43 -19.65 -46.17
C GLY A 231 20.09 -19.47 -45.42
N SER A 232 19.93 -18.41 -44.62
CA SER A 232 18.67 -18.13 -43.91
C SER A 232 17.67 -17.31 -44.74
N ALA A 233 18.14 -16.68 -45.81
CA ALA A 233 17.40 -15.66 -46.52
C ALA A 233 16.83 -16.15 -47.85
N VAL A 234 15.60 -15.72 -48.12
CA VAL A 234 14.86 -15.88 -49.38
C VAL A 234 14.80 -14.53 -50.08
N LEU A 235 14.85 -14.57 -51.40
CA LEU A 235 14.75 -13.39 -52.25
C LEU A 235 13.53 -13.50 -53.17
N SER A 236 12.90 -12.36 -53.42
CA SER A 236 11.88 -12.19 -54.44
C SER A 236 12.15 -10.86 -55.13
N GLY A 237 11.84 -10.75 -56.42
CA GLY A 237 12.00 -9.49 -57.11
C GLY A 237 11.14 -9.37 -58.34
N ASN A 238 10.95 -8.13 -58.75
CA ASN A 238 10.13 -7.76 -59.90
C ASN A 238 10.83 -6.70 -60.75
N ASP A 239 10.67 -6.85 -62.07
CA ASP A 239 10.90 -5.78 -63.03
C ASP A 239 9.60 -5.00 -63.22
N ALA A 240 9.68 -3.67 -63.41
CA ALA A 240 8.50 -2.81 -63.51
C ALA A 240 7.71 -2.96 -64.82
N LEU A 241 8.26 -3.67 -65.81
CA LEU A 241 7.81 -3.63 -67.20
C LEU A 241 7.47 -5.00 -67.82
N ASN A 242 7.68 -6.11 -67.12
CA ASN A 242 7.51 -7.46 -67.69
C ASN A 242 6.50 -8.30 -66.90
N ASN A 243 5.57 -8.95 -67.62
CA ASN A 243 4.52 -9.80 -67.04
C ASN A 243 5.01 -11.21 -66.63
N SER A 244 6.22 -11.62 -67.01
CA SER A 244 6.77 -12.95 -66.71
C SER A 244 8.28 -12.88 -66.46
N PHE A 245 8.66 -12.97 -65.19
CA PHE A 245 10.01 -12.71 -64.71
C PHE A 245 10.31 -13.55 -63.45
N LEU A 246 11.56 -14.02 -63.31
CA LEU A 246 12.05 -14.71 -62.12
C LEU A 246 13.42 -14.15 -61.70
N VAL A 247 13.62 -14.00 -60.39
CA VAL A 247 14.95 -13.79 -59.80
C VAL A 247 15.40 -15.09 -59.16
N ALA A 248 16.63 -15.52 -59.46
CA ALA A 248 17.29 -16.58 -58.70
C ALA A 248 18.66 -16.09 -58.22
N GLY A 249 19.08 -16.55 -57.05
CA GLY A 249 20.34 -16.13 -56.48
C GLY A 249 20.60 -16.71 -55.10
N ARG A 250 21.69 -16.27 -54.49
CA ARG A 250 22.06 -16.60 -53.11
C ARG A 250 22.27 -15.33 -52.28
N VAL A 251 22.03 -15.46 -50.99
CA VAL A 251 22.30 -14.41 -50.00
C VAL A 251 23.48 -14.82 -49.14
N GLU A 252 24.49 -13.96 -49.11
CA GLU A 252 25.68 -14.03 -48.28
C GLU A 252 25.58 -12.98 -47.16
N PRO A 253 26.42 -13.06 -46.11
CA PRO A 253 26.19 -12.26 -44.92
C PRO A 253 26.08 -10.76 -45.13
N ASN A 254 26.70 -10.17 -46.16
CA ASN A 254 26.57 -8.74 -46.46
C ASN A 254 26.28 -8.47 -47.93
N ASN A 255 25.89 -9.48 -48.70
CA ASN A 255 25.88 -9.41 -50.15
C ASN A 255 24.84 -10.36 -50.74
N ILE A 256 24.28 -10.01 -51.89
CA ILE A 256 23.52 -10.94 -52.72
C ILE A 256 24.25 -11.16 -54.05
N SER A 257 24.01 -12.32 -54.64
CA SER A 257 24.38 -12.62 -56.02
C SER A 257 23.15 -13.15 -56.73
N VAL A 258 22.64 -12.39 -57.71
CA VAL A 258 21.37 -12.67 -58.39
C VAL A 258 21.52 -12.67 -59.90
N LYS A 259 20.65 -13.45 -60.56
CA LYS A 259 20.36 -13.41 -61.98
C LYS A 259 18.87 -13.19 -62.22
N ALA A 260 18.59 -12.46 -63.28
CA ALA A 260 17.27 -12.09 -63.74
C ALA A 260 16.94 -12.91 -65.00
N TYR A 261 15.79 -13.58 -65.02
CA TYR A 261 15.34 -14.44 -66.12
C TYR A 261 14.05 -13.91 -66.72
N PHE A 262 14.03 -13.71 -68.04
CA PHE A 262 12.88 -13.19 -68.79
C PHE A 262 12.44 -14.19 -69.87
N THR A 263 11.13 -14.36 -70.05
CA THR A 263 10.56 -15.23 -71.09
C THR A 263 10.53 -14.57 -72.47
N SER A 264 10.82 -13.28 -72.56
CA SER A 264 10.90 -12.50 -73.80
C SER A 264 12.11 -11.57 -73.76
N SER A 265 12.56 -11.11 -74.93
CA SER A 265 13.69 -10.18 -75.01
C SER A 265 13.36 -8.91 -74.23
N PRO A 266 14.24 -8.46 -73.30
CA PRO A 266 14.00 -7.25 -72.55
C PRO A 266 14.10 -5.97 -73.41
N GLY A 267 14.50 -6.03 -74.68
CA GLY A 267 14.54 -4.87 -75.60
C GLY A 267 15.59 -3.79 -75.25
N VAL A 268 16.17 -3.83 -74.06
CA VAL A 268 17.25 -2.97 -73.57
C VAL A 268 18.24 -3.81 -72.74
N PRO A 269 19.56 -3.51 -72.80
CA PRO A 269 20.57 -4.26 -72.06
C PRO A 269 20.56 -4.00 -70.55
N VAL A 270 19.98 -2.88 -70.12
CA VAL A 270 19.97 -2.39 -68.73
C VAL A 270 18.55 -2.35 -68.19
N ARG A 271 18.32 -3.00 -67.04
CA ARG A 271 17.05 -2.97 -66.31
C ARG A 271 17.26 -2.92 -64.81
N THR A 272 16.36 -2.22 -64.13
CA THR A 272 16.32 -2.15 -62.67
C THR A 272 15.36 -3.21 -62.13
N ILE A 273 15.86 -4.09 -61.29
CA ILE A 273 15.09 -5.14 -60.61
C ILE A 273 14.95 -4.72 -59.15
N ASN A 274 13.71 -4.56 -58.69
CA ASN A 274 13.44 -4.38 -57.27
C ASN A 274 13.47 -5.74 -56.60
N ILE A 275 14.16 -5.84 -55.47
CA ILE A 275 14.37 -7.08 -54.73
C ILE A 275 13.98 -6.86 -53.28
N VAL A 276 13.18 -7.79 -52.77
CA VAL A 276 12.93 -7.97 -51.35
C VAL A 276 13.72 -9.20 -50.89
N VAL A 277 14.51 -9.02 -49.83
CA VAL A 277 15.24 -10.09 -49.16
C VAL A 277 14.65 -10.25 -47.77
N GLN A 278 14.26 -11.46 -47.40
CA GLN A 278 13.77 -11.79 -46.07
C GLN A 278 14.61 -12.93 -45.50
N GLY A 279 15.15 -12.78 -44.29
CA GLY A 279 15.99 -13.80 -43.68
C GLY A 279 16.26 -13.52 -42.21
N ARG A 280 17.24 -14.22 -41.62
CA ARG A 280 17.68 -13.96 -40.24
C ARG A 280 18.84 -12.98 -40.23
N TRP A 281 18.87 -12.04 -39.29
CA TRP A 281 20.04 -11.17 -39.05
C TRP A 281 20.87 -11.64 -37.84
N TYR A 282 20.32 -12.54 -37.01
CA TYR A 282 21.02 -13.31 -35.98
C TYR A 282 20.40 -14.68 -35.67
#